data_AF-A0A4Q3VNL0-F1
#
_entry.id   AF-A0A4Q3VNL0-F1
#
_cell.length_a   1.000
_cell.length_b   1.000
_cell.length_c   1.000
_cell.angle_alpha   90.00
_cell.angle_beta   90.00
_cell.angle_gamma   90.00
#
_symmetry.space_group_name_H-M   'P 1'
#
loop_
_entity.id
_entity.type
_entity.pdbx_description
1 polymer ?
#
loop_
_entity_poly.entity_id
_entity_poly.type
_entity_poly.pdbx_seq_one_letter_code
_entity_poly.pdbx_strand_id
1 'polypeptide(L)'
;MAKTAKGFTEGDRVRVVTRAVTADDRKANRYYSHMAGLVGKVENTYEGDEYAIRIETDTLSRASAEVHSLATKRMHKRVQDEFSEEAKKPFTKEELEFDVHYVLLVQGADLE
;
A
#
# COMPACT_ATOMS: atom_id res chain seq x y z
N MET A 1 -31.46 5.23 -5.08
CA MET A 1 -31.14 5.69 -3.71
C MET A 1 -30.37 4.57 -3.02
N ALA A 2 -29.06 4.48 -3.22
CA ALA A 2 -28.22 3.47 -2.60
C ALA A 2 -27.30 4.17 -1.60
N LYS A 3 -27.42 3.73 -0.33
CA LYS A 3 -26.70 4.15 0.88
C LYS A 3 -25.38 4.90 0.63
N THR A 4 -25.35 6.17 1.03
CA THR A 4 -24.11 6.86 1.43
C THR A 4 -23.58 6.15 2.67
N ALA A 5 -22.66 5.20 2.49
CA ALA A 5 -21.94 4.61 3.61
C ALA A 5 -20.93 5.64 4.13
N LYS A 6 -20.88 5.78 5.44
CA LYS A 6 -19.90 6.57 6.19
C LYS A 6 -18.49 6.20 5.69
N GLY A 7 -17.68 7.19 5.31
CA GLY A 7 -16.34 6.96 4.74
C GLY A 7 -15.46 6.10 5.66
N PHE A 8 -14.46 5.45 5.09
CA PHE A 8 -13.53 4.60 5.82
C PHE A 8 -12.64 5.45 6.75
N THR A 9 -12.16 4.86 7.83
CA THR A 9 -11.29 5.50 8.82
C THR A 9 -9.99 4.73 9.01
N GLU A 10 -8.96 5.39 9.54
CA GLU A 10 -7.67 4.74 9.81
C GLU A 10 -7.83 3.47 10.67
N GLY A 11 -7.15 2.41 10.26
CA GLY A 11 -7.23 1.09 10.87
C GLY A 11 -8.32 0.17 10.30
N ASP A 12 -9.27 0.70 9.52
CA ASP A 12 -10.30 -0.12 8.89
C ASP A 12 -9.68 -1.11 7.92
N ARG A 13 -10.06 -2.39 8.03
CA ARG A 13 -9.67 -3.41 7.06
C ARG A 13 -10.61 -3.35 5.87
N VAL A 14 -10.07 -3.15 4.69
CA VAL A 14 -10.80 -2.92 3.45
C VAL A 14 -10.26 -3.82 2.34
N ARG A 15 -11.08 -4.04 1.31
CA ARG A 15 -10.69 -4.71 0.07
C ARG A 15 -10.88 -3.78 -1.11
N VAL A 16 -9.95 -3.82 -2.06
CA VAL A 16 -10.12 -3.17 -3.35
C VAL A 16 -11.15 -3.94 -4.18
N VAL A 17 -12.23 -3.29 -4.58
CA VAL A 17 -13.34 -3.92 -5.32
C VAL A 17 -12.85 -4.57 -6.61
N THR A 18 -13.39 -5.72 -6.97
CA THR A 18 -13.06 -6.38 -8.24
C THR A 18 -14.02 -5.89 -9.33
N ARG A 19 -13.55 -4.97 -10.17
CA ARG A 19 -14.29 -4.47 -11.34
C ARG A 19 -13.44 -4.38 -12.60
N ALA A 20 -14.11 -4.28 -13.75
CA ALA A 20 -13.44 -4.02 -15.02
C ALA A 20 -12.81 -2.61 -15.03
N VAL A 21 -11.60 -2.52 -15.57
CA VAL A 21 -10.89 -1.24 -15.76
C VAL A 21 -11.54 -0.49 -16.93
N THR A 22 -11.97 0.74 -16.69
CA THR A 22 -12.58 1.62 -17.68
C THR A 22 -11.52 2.44 -18.43
N ALA A 23 -11.92 3.13 -19.50
CA ALA A 23 -11.04 4.06 -20.20
C ALA A 23 -10.66 5.27 -19.32
N ASP A 24 -11.59 5.75 -18.50
CA ASP A 24 -11.36 6.87 -17.59
C ASP A 24 -10.37 6.52 -16.48
N ASP A 25 -10.43 5.29 -15.94
CA ASP A 25 -9.44 4.82 -14.96
C ASP A 25 -8.01 4.90 -15.51
N ARG A 26 -7.83 4.49 -16.77
CA ARG A 26 -6.52 4.55 -17.45
C ARG A 26 -6.08 5.98 -17.70
N LYS A 27 -7.01 6.87 -18.07
CA LYS A 27 -6.72 8.28 -18.33
C LYS A 27 -6.33 9.02 -17.04
N ALA A 28 -6.97 8.65 -15.93
CA ALA A 28 -6.76 9.29 -14.63
C ALA A 28 -5.73 8.58 -13.75
N ASN A 29 -5.17 7.44 -14.19
CA ASN A 29 -4.26 6.58 -13.42
C ASN A 29 -4.82 6.16 -12.04
N ARG A 30 -6.12 5.87 -11.96
CA ARG A 30 -6.83 5.66 -10.68
C ARG A 30 -6.98 4.20 -10.28
N TYR A 31 -7.24 3.32 -11.25
CA TYR A 31 -7.53 1.92 -10.98
C TYR A 31 -6.95 1.02 -12.07
N TYR A 32 -6.24 -0.02 -11.65
CA TYR A 32 -5.61 -1.01 -12.52
C TYR A 32 -6.04 -2.42 -12.14
N SER A 33 -6.03 -3.33 -13.11
CA SER A 33 -6.49 -4.71 -12.92
C SER A 33 -5.71 -5.48 -11.84
N HIS A 34 -4.44 -5.14 -11.61
CA HIS A 34 -3.62 -5.77 -10.59
C HIS A 34 -3.94 -5.30 -9.16
N MET A 35 -4.75 -4.26 -9.00
CA MET A 35 -5.20 -3.77 -7.69
C MET A 35 -6.45 -4.52 -7.22
N ALA A 36 -7.21 -5.11 -8.15
CA ALA A 36 -8.46 -5.80 -7.87
C ALA A 36 -8.29 -6.91 -6.82
N GLY A 37 -9.12 -6.89 -5.79
CA GLY A 37 -9.16 -7.95 -4.77
C GLY A 37 -8.04 -7.90 -3.73
N LEU A 38 -7.11 -6.93 -3.80
CA LEU A 38 -6.11 -6.73 -2.76
C LEU A 38 -6.79 -6.34 -1.45
N VAL A 39 -6.31 -6.88 -0.34
CA VAL A 39 -6.84 -6.60 1.01
C VAL A 39 -5.80 -5.86 1.81
N GLY A 40 -6.23 -4.92 2.63
CA GLY A 40 -5.33 -4.13 3.44
C GLY A 40 -6.04 -3.39 4.55
N LYS A 41 -5.30 -2.49 5.20
CA LYS A 41 -5.83 -1.57 6.20
C LYS A 41 -5.65 -0.13 5.75
N VAL A 42 -6.62 0.72 6.04
CA VAL A 42 -6.49 2.16 5.85
C VAL A 42 -5.39 2.67 6.78
N GLU A 43 -4.30 3.15 6.19
CA GLU A 43 -3.19 3.76 6.90
C GLU A 43 -3.41 5.26 7.07
N ASN A 44 -4.02 5.92 6.07
CA ASN A 44 -4.34 7.35 6.12
C ASN A 44 -5.52 7.68 5.21
N THR A 45 -6.24 8.76 5.53
CA THR A 45 -7.34 9.31 4.73
C THR A 45 -6.98 10.72 4.23
N TYR A 46 -7.33 11.04 2.99
CA TYR A 46 -7.04 12.32 2.36
C TYR A 46 -8.33 13.02 1.92
N GLU A 47 -8.24 14.33 1.70
CA GLU A 47 -9.32 15.11 1.11
C GLU A 47 -9.63 14.59 -0.30
N GLY A 48 -10.92 14.60 -0.69
CA GLY A 48 -11.34 14.13 -2.01
C GLY A 48 -11.61 12.62 -2.12
N ASP A 49 -11.90 11.94 -1.00
CA ASP A 49 -12.26 10.52 -0.94
C ASP A 49 -11.12 9.58 -1.39
N GLU A 50 -9.88 9.92 -0.99
CA GLU A 50 -8.68 9.12 -1.25
C GLU A 50 -8.15 8.48 0.03
N TYR A 51 -7.71 7.23 -0.07
CA TYR A 51 -7.27 6.41 1.06
C TYR A 51 -5.94 5.74 0.73
N ALA A 52 -4.95 5.89 1.61
CA ALA A 52 -3.73 5.09 1.57
C ALA A 52 -4.00 3.78 2.28
N ILE A 53 -3.93 2.67 1.55
CA ILE A 53 -4.17 1.33 2.06
C ILE A 53 -2.85 0.58 2.13
N ARG A 54 -2.48 0.15 3.34
CA ARG A 54 -1.40 -0.79 3.54
C ARG A 54 -1.88 -2.20 3.22
N ILE A 55 -1.37 -2.76 2.13
CA ILE A 55 -1.77 -4.06 1.59
C ILE A 55 -1.14 -5.20 2.39
N GLU A 56 -1.96 -6.20 2.71
CA GLU A 56 -1.54 -7.48 3.25
C GLU A 56 -0.73 -8.22 2.16
N THR A 57 0.57 -8.42 2.38
CA THR A 57 1.51 -8.87 1.34
C THR A 57 1.24 -10.28 0.82
N ASP A 58 0.51 -11.09 1.59
CA ASP A 58 0.01 -12.42 1.20
C ASP A 58 -1.12 -12.36 0.15
N THR A 59 -1.75 -11.20 -0.03
CA THR A 59 -2.76 -10.96 -1.08
C THR A 59 -2.17 -10.48 -2.40
N LEU A 60 -0.88 -10.15 -2.42
CA LEU A 60 -0.21 -9.69 -3.64
C LEU A 60 -0.13 -10.80 -4.68
N SER A 61 -0.22 -10.39 -5.96
CA SER A 61 0.17 -11.27 -7.05
C SER A 61 1.63 -11.71 -6.89
N ARG A 62 1.97 -12.89 -7.42
CA ARG A 62 3.35 -13.39 -7.38
C ARG A 62 4.37 -12.37 -7.89
N ALA A 63 4.07 -11.69 -9.01
CA ALA A 63 4.95 -10.69 -9.58
C ALA A 63 5.13 -9.48 -8.63
N SER A 64 4.03 -8.96 -8.07
CA SER A 64 4.09 -7.84 -7.12
C SER A 64 4.84 -8.22 -5.84
N ALA A 65 4.63 -9.43 -5.33
CA ALA A 65 5.31 -9.96 -4.15
C ALA A 65 6.83 -10.10 -4.38
N GLU A 66 7.24 -10.63 -5.55
CA GLU A 66 8.66 -10.74 -5.93
C GLU A 66 9.32 -9.35 -6.02
N VAL A 67 8.65 -8.38 -6.66
CA VAL A 67 9.13 -7.00 -6.76
C VAL A 67 9.25 -6.35 -5.38
N HIS A 68 8.24 -6.50 -4.53
CA HIS A 68 8.25 -5.96 -3.17
C HIS A 68 9.35 -6.59 -2.31
N SER A 69 9.55 -7.91 -2.39
CA SER A 69 10.65 -8.60 -1.70
C SER A 69 12.02 -8.09 -2.15
N LEU A 70 12.22 -7.90 -3.45
CA LEU A 70 13.48 -7.38 -3.99
C LEU A 70 13.73 -5.92 -3.55
N ALA A 71 12.69 -5.08 -3.56
CA ALA A 71 12.77 -3.70 -3.09
C ALA A 71 13.15 -3.66 -1.60
N THR A 72 12.53 -4.50 -0.79
CA THR A 72 12.82 -4.65 0.65
C THR A 72 14.29 -5.02 0.89
N LYS A 73 14.79 -6.06 0.20
CA LYS A 73 16.20 -6.47 0.28
C LYS A 73 17.16 -5.34 -0.10
N ARG A 74 16.84 -4.59 -1.16
CA ARG A 74 17.66 -3.44 -1.60
C ARG A 74 17.66 -2.33 -0.56
N MET A 75 16.54 -2.09 0.11
CA MET A 75 16.45 -1.05 1.13
C MET A 75 17.26 -1.40 2.38
N HIS A 76 17.18 -2.64 2.87
CA HIS A 76 18.07 -3.10 3.95
C HIS A 76 19.54 -3.03 3.57
N LYS A 77 19.89 -3.49 2.36
CA LYS A 77 21.26 -3.42 1.86
C LYS A 77 21.78 -1.97 1.81
N ARG A 78 20.95 -1.03 1.36
CA ARG A 78 21.29 0.40 1.37
C ARG A 78 21.58 0.90 2.78
N VAL A 79 20.71 0.57 3.75
CA VAL A 79 20.92 0.96 5.15
C VAL A 79 22.19 0.34 5.72
N GLN A 80 22.51 -0.91 5.36
CA GLN A 80 23.74 -1.57 5.82
C GLN A 80 25.00 -0.96 5.21
N ASP A 81 25.02 -0.77 3.89
CA ASP A 81 26.21 -0.41 3.12
C ASP A 81 26.48 1.10 3.07
N GLU A 82 25.42 1.93 3.03
CA GLU A 82 25.55 3.37 2.76
C GLU A 82 25.42 4.24 4.02
N PHE A 83 24.75 3.76 5.09
CA PHE A 83 24.62 4.56 6.31
C PHE A 83 25.88 4.40 7.15
N SER A 84 26.43 5.52 7.61
CA SER A 84 27.54 5.50 8.56
C SER A 84 27.11 4.92 9.91
N GLU A 85 28.07 4.44 10.69
CA GLU A 85 27.78 3.95 12.04
C GLU A 85 27.22 5.05 12.94
N GLU A 86 27.62 6.32 12.75
CA GLU A 86 27.02 7.48 13.41
C GLU A 86 25.54 7.67 13.07
N ALA A 87 25.14 7.42 11.82
CA ALA A 87 23.76 7.52 11.38
C ALA A 87 22.89 6.36 11.89
N LYS A 88 23.49 5.21 12.20
CA LYS A 88 22.81 4.02 12.76
C LYS A 88 22.67 4.06 14.28
N LYS A 89 23.55 4.77 15.01
CA LYS A 89 23.52 4.92 16.48
C LYS A 89 22.16 5.26 17.11
N PRO A 90 21.30 6.12 16.53
CA PRO A 90 20.01 6.42 17.14
C PRO A 90 18.98 5.28 17.04
N PHE A 91 19.22 4.26 16.21
CA PHE A 91 18.29 3.17 15.97
C PHE A 91 18.71 1.89 16.73
N THR A 92 17.73 1.16 17.26
CA THR A 92 17.98 -0.20 17.77
C THR A 92 18.23 -1.18 16.63
N LYS A 93 18.68 -2.39 16.96
CA LYS A 93 18.83 -3.45 15.97
C LYS A 93 17.49 -3.81 15.33
N GLU A 94 16.43 -3.86 16.14
CA GLU A 94 15.08 -4.12 15.66
C GLU A 94 14.59 -3.01 14.72
N GLU A 95 14.90 -1.75 15.00
CA GLU A 95 14.53 -0.63 14.12
C GLU A 95 15.32 -0.61 12.79
N LEU A 96 16.54 -1.16 12.77
CA LEU A 96 17.32 -1.37 11.55
C LEU A 96 16.82 -2.60 10.75
N GLU A 97 16.11 -3.52 11.40
CA GLU A 97 15.36 -4.63 10.79
C GLU A 97 13.90 -4.24 10.54
N PHE A 98 13.69 -3.07 9.92
CA PHE A 98 12.36 -2.53 9.63
C PHE A 98 11.58 -3.35 8.59
N ASP A 99 10.26 -3.40 8.75
CA ASP A 99 9.35 -3.91 7.73
C ASP A 99 8.99 -2.83 6.71
N VAL A 100 8.93 -3.22 5.43
CA VAL A 100 8.55 -2.33 4.35
C VAL A 100 7.09 -2.53 4.01
N HIS A 101 6.29 -1.48 4.12
CA HIS A 101 4.87 -1.54 3.77
C HIS A 101 4.66 -1.43 2.25
N TYR A 102 3.75 -2.24 1.71
CA TYR A 102 3.22 -2.05 0.36
C TYR A 102 1.96 -1.19 0.45
N VAL A 103 2.05 0.08 0.09
CA VAL A 103 0.93 1.04 0.21
C VAL A 103 0.38 1.41 -1.15
N LEU A 104 -0.94 1.36 -1.29
CA LEU A 104 -1.67 1.82 -2.47
C LEU A 104 -2.55 3.01 -2.12
N LEU A 105 -2.51 4.06 -2.95
CA LEU A 105 -3.50 5.14 -2.90
C LEU A 105 -4.68 4.77 -3.79
N VAL A 106 -5.88 4.76 -3.24
CA VAL A 106 -7.11 4.39 -3.95
C VAL A 106 -8.23 5.36 -3.63
N GLN A 107 -9.24 5.38 -4.51
CA GLN A 107 -10.48 6.14 -4.29
C GLN A 107 -11.44 5.33 -3.41
N GLY A 108 -12.23 6.00 -2.56
CA GLY A 108 -13.21 5.34 -1.68
C GLY A 108 -14.26 4.56 -2.44
N ALA A 109 -14.61 5.01 -3.65
CA ALA A 109 -15.48 4.29 -4.57
C ALA A 109 -14.94 2.91 -5.02
N ASP A 110 -13.63 2.66 -4.84
CA ASP A 110 -12.97 1.40 -5.18
C ASP A 110 -12.70 0.51 -3.95
N LEU A 111 -13.31 0.82 -2.79
CA LEU A 111 -13.15 0.08 -1.53
C LEU A 111 -14.46 -0.54 -1.04
N GLU A 112 -14.35 -1.69 -0.37
CA GLU A 112 -15.43 -2.39 0.35
C GLU A 112 -14.98 -3.00 1.69
#